data_AF-X1CYE4-F1
#
_entry.id   AF-X1CYE4-F1
#
_cell.length_a   1.000
_cell.length_b   1.000
_cell.length_c   1.000
_cell.angle_alpha   90.00
_cell.angle_beta   90.00
_cell.angle_gamma   90.00
#
_symmetry.space_group_name_H-M   'P 1'
#
loop_
_entity.id
_entity.type
_entity.pdbx_description
1 polymer ?
#
loop_
_entity_poly.entity_id
_entity_poly.type
_entity_poly.pdbx_seq_one_letter_code
_entity_poly.pdbx_strand_id
1 'polypeptide(L)'
;MIVEVNYTAEIIGPSNNPDNIVWYYGEYKNHSILQRQHNPDYLSNGNIIIADSENNRIIEVNYTTKEIEWVYQGGLDWPRDADELPNG
;
A
#
# COMPACT_ATOMS: atom_id res chain seq x y z
N MET A 1 -3.03 7.05 1.93
CA MET A 1 -2.79 6.16 3.09
C MET A 1 -3.51 4.85 2.85
N ILE A 2 -2.84 3.74 3.10
CA ILE A 2 -3.37 2.38 3.07
C ILE A 2 -3.47 1.89 4.52
N VAL A 3 -4.51 1.12 4.81
CA VAL A 3 -4.74 0.50 6.11
C VAL A 3 -5.10 -0.96 5.91
N GLU A 4 -4.56 -1.81 6.79
CA GLU A 4 -4.99 -3.18 6.96
C GLU A 4 -5.71 -3.27 8.30
N VAL A 5 -6.86 -3.94 8.30
CA VAL A 5 -7.73 -4.06 9.46
C VAL A 5 -7.91 -5.51 9.85
N ASN A 6 -7.96 -5.77 11.16
CA ASN A 6 -8.43 -7.04 11.68
C ASN A 6 -9.95 -7.12 11.50
N TYR A 7 -10.37 -7.65 10.35
CA TYR A 7 -11.77 -7.77 9.98
C TYR A 7 -12.62 -8.54 11.01
N THR A 8 -12.03 -9.54 11.68
CA THR A 8 -12.77 -10.31 12.70
C THR A 8 -13.13 -9.47 13.94
N ALA A 9 -12.28 -8.50 14.29
CA ALA A 9 -12.56 -7.53 15.34
C ALA A 9 -13.58 -6.47 14.90
N GLU A 10 -13.59 -6.13 13.60
CA GLU A 10 -14.57 -5.21 13.00
C GLU A 10 -16.00 -5.79 13.02
N ILE A 11 -16.16 -7.10 12.84
CA ILE A 11 -17.48 -7.77 12.86
C ILE A 11 -18.18 -7.64 14.23
N ILE A 12 -17.39 -7.62 15.31
CA ILE A 12 -17.90 -7.68 16.69
C ILE A 12 -17.96 -6.29 17.33
N GLY A 13 -17.09 -5.36 16.88
CA GLY A 13 -17.01 -3.98 17.37
C GLY A 13 -17.59 -2.94 16.41
N PRO A 14 -17.47 -1.64 16.72
CA PRO A 14 -17.82 -0.59 15.77
C PRO A 14 -16.85 -0.62 14.58
N SER A 15 -17.39 -0.50 13.37
CA SER A 15 -16.63 -0.59 12.11
C SER A 15 -15.54 0.48 11.94
N ASN A 16 -15.59 1.54 12.75
CA ASN A 16 -14.64 2.64 12.74
C ASN A 16 -13.69 2.64 13.96
N ASN A 17 -13.46 1.49 14.60
CA ASN A 17 -12.51 1.41 15.71
C ASN A 17 -11.06 1.43 15.20
N PRO A 18 -10.25 2.46 15.52
CA PRO A 18 -8.84 2.48 15.13
C PRO A 18 -8.02 1.35 15.76
N ASP A 19 -8.46 0.76 16.87
CA ASP A 19 -7.79 -0.39 17.50
C ASP A 19 -7.78 -1.63 16.60
N ASN A 20 -8.65 -1.67 15.58
CA ASN A 20 -8.69 -2.76 14.60
C ASN A 20 -7.61 -2.61 13.51
N ILE A 21 -6.91 -1.46 13.41
CA ILE A 21 -5.85 -1.26 12.42
C ILE A 21 -4.62 -2.06 12.85
N VAL A 22 -4.23 -3.05 12.05
CA VAL A 22 -3.07 -3.91 12.32
C VAL A 22 -1.83 -3.47 11.56
N TRP A 23 -2.02 -2.75 10.45
CA TRP A 23 -0.95 -2.17 9.67
C TRP A 23 -1.44 -0.94 8.88
N TYR A 24 -0.55 -0.01 8.59
CA TYR A 24 -0.83 1.12 7.72
C TYR A 24 0.43 1.62 7.02
N TYR A 25 0.25 2.31 5.90
CA TYR A 25 1.33 3.01 5.20
C TYR A 25 0.86 4.32 4.57
N GLY A 26 1.71 5.34 4.63
CA GLY A 26 1.37 6.71 4.31
C GLY A 26 1.11 7.57 5.55
N GLU A 27 1.05 8.87 5.32
CA GLU A 27 0.84 9.88 6.36
C GLU A 27 -0.14 10.94 5.84
N TYR A 28 -1.03 11.41 6.71
CA TYR A 28 -2.06 12.37 6.35
C TYR A 28 -1.43 13.66 5.79
N LYS A 29 -1.88 14.07 4.59
CA LYS A 29 -1.38 15.23 3.83
C LYS A 29 0.09 15.16 3.38
N ASN A 30 0.82 14.10 3.68
CA ASN A 30 2.18 13.92 3.17
C ASN A 30 2.13 13.19 1.82
N HIS A 31 1.94 13.98 0.76
CA HIS A 31 1.82 13.47 -0.60
C HIS A 31 3.13 12.87 -1.14
N SER A 32 4.28 13.20 -0.54
CA SER A 32 5.56 12.60 -0.92
C SER A 32 5.66 11.11 -0.58
N ILE A 33 4.88 10.63 0.42
CA ILE A 33 4.83 9.21 0.78
C ILE A 33 3.81 8.48 -0.09
N LEU A 34 2.57 8.99 -0.16
CA LEU A 34 1.51 8.45 -1.02
C LEU A 34 0.53 9.55 -1.43
N GLN A 35 0.10 9.52 -2.69
CA GLN A 35 -0.87 10.45 -3.25
C GLN A 35 -1.81 9.73 -4.25
N ARG A 36 -3.10 9.63 -3.87
CA ARG A 36 -4.15 8.95 -4.66
C ARG A 36 -3.81 7.51 -5.03
N GLN A 37 -3.24 6.78 -4.08
CA GLN A 37 -2.82 5.40 -4.27
C GLN A 37 -3.98 4.44 -4.60
N HIS A 38 -3.67 3.38 -5.33
CA HIS A 38 -4.57 2.32 -5.75
C HIS A 38 -3.94 0.93 -5.59
N ASN A 39 -4.82 -0.08 -5.55
CA ASN A 39 -4.55 -1.51 -5.52
C ASN A 39 -3.29 -1.94 -4.74
N PRO A 40 -3.25 -1.75 -3.42
CA PRO A 40 -2.23 -2.44 -2.61
C PRO A 40 -2.43 -3.95 -2.69
N ASP A 41 -1.38 -4.70 -2.97
CA ASP A 41 -1.41 -6.16 -2.95
C ASP A 41 -0.15 -6.77 -2.32
N TYR A 42 -0.29 -7.98 -1.80
CA TYR A 42 0.81 -8.74 -1.21
C TYR A 42 1.64 -9.43 -2.29
N LEU A 43 2.96 -9.28 -2.18
CA LEU A 43 3.93 -10.01 -2.98
C LEU A 43 4.27 -11.35 -2.35
N SER A 44 4.88 -12.25 -3.13
CA SER A 44 5.29 -13.58 -2.68
C SER A 44 6.28 -13.57 -1.50
N ASN A 45 7.06 -12.50 -1.37
CA ASN A 45 8.00 -12.27 -0.27
C ASN A 45 7.35 -11.66 1.00
N GLY A 46 6.05 -11.34 0.95
CA GLY A 46 5.31 -10.70 2.04
C GLY A 46 5.37 -9.17 2.06
N ASN A 47 6.07 -8.53 1.13
CA ASN A 47 6.02 -7.08 0.92
C ASN A 47 4.71 -6.67 0.26
N ILE A 48 4.44 -5.37 0.23
CA ILE A 48 3.24 -4.81 -0.39
C ILE A 48 3.64 -3.97 -1.60
N ILE A 49 3.08 -4.31 -2.76
CA ILE A 49 3.17 -3.48 -3.98
C ILE A 49 2.00 -2.49 -4.00
N ILE A 50 2.28 -1.24 -4.39
CA ILE A 50 1.30 -0.15 -4.36
C ILE A 50 1.44 0.69 -5.63
N ALA A 51 0.33 0.96 -6.31
CA ALA A 51 0.28 1.99 -7.35
C ALA A 51 0.06 3.37 -6.70
N ASP A 52 1.08 4.24 -6.74
CA ASP A 52 1.04 5.58 -6.15
C ASP A 52 0.79 6.62 -7.25
N SER A 53 -0.48 6.78 -7.59
CA SER A 53 -0.92 7.28 -8.90
C SER A 53 -0.51 8.70 -9.22
N GLU A 54 -0.70 9.67 -8.32
CA GLU A 54 -0.32 11.07 -8.60
C GLU A 54 1.19 11.30 -8.51
N ASN A 55 1.91 10.36 -7.87
CA ASN A 55 3.36 10.35 -7.89
C ASN A 55 3.92 9.56 -9.09
N ASN A 56 3.04 9.05 -9.98
CA ASN A 56 3.40 8.33 -11.20
C ASN A 56 4.45 7.23 -10.97
N ARG A 57 4.24 6.43 -9.91
CA ARG A 57 5.17 5.38 -9.51
C ARG A 57 4.46 4.12 -9.03
N ILE A 58 5.12 2.98 -9.19
CA ILE A 58 4.86 1.76 -8.43
C ILE A 58 5.93 1.65 -7.36
N ILE A 59 5.53 1.35 -6.12
CA ILE A 59 6.46 1.12 -5.02
C ILE A 59 6.24 -0.27 -4.44
N GLU A 60 7.33 -0.93 -4.05
CA GLU A 60 7.31 -2.09 -3.17
C GLU A 60 7.75 -1.63 -1.78
N VAL A 61 6.91 -1.91 -0.78
CA VAL A 61 7.13 -1.52 0.61
C VAL A 61 7.39 -2.77 1.43
N ASN A 62 8.49 -2.78 2.16
CA ASN A 62 8.75 -3.81 3.16
C ASN A 62 7.67 -3.76 4.24
N TYR A 63 6.96 -4.88 4.43
CA TYR A 63 5.84 -4.92 5.36
C TYR A 63 6.27 -4.60 6.81
N THR A 64 7.44 -5.08 7.23
CA THR A 64 7.91 -4.95 8.62
C THR A 64 8.57 -3.59 8.87
N THR A 65 9.52 -3.19 8.02
CA THR A 65 10.30 -1.95 8.23
C THR A 65 9.59 -0.70 7.73
N LYS A 66 8.59 -0.84 6.85
CA LYS A 66 7.92 0.25 6.12
C LYS A 66 8.86 1.05 5.23
N GLU A 67 10.01 0.50 4.88
CA GLU A 67 10.94 1.09 3.92
C GLU A 67 10.53 0.72 2.49
N ILE A 68 10.81 1.61 1.54
CA ILE A 68 10.62 1.33 0.11
C ILE A 68 11.83 0.53 -0.36
N GLU A 69 11.61 -0.70 -0.83
CA GLU A 69 12.69 -1.59 -1.31
C GLU A 69 12.86 -1.52 -2.82
N TRP A 70 11.80 -1.18 -3.55
CA TRP A 70 11.84 -1.02 -5.00
C TRP A 70 10.88 0.06 -5.47
N VAL A 71 11.24 0.70 -6.59
CA VAL A 71 10.44 1.74 -7.24
C VAL A 71 10.56 1.63 -8.75
N TYR A 72 9.43 1.75 -9.45
CA TYR A 72 9.39 2.02 -10.87
C TYR A 72 8.67 3.34 -11.18
N GLN A 73 9.32 4.18 -11.99
CA GLN A 73 8.86 5.52 -12.38
C GLN A 73 8.97 5.77 -13.89
N GLY A 74 9.12 4.70 -14.68
CA GLY A 74 9.39 4.80 -16.12
C GLY A 74 8.14 5.08 -16.95
N GLY A 75 7.84 6.36 -17.19
CA GLY A 75 6.80 6.79 -18.14
C GLY A 75 5.37 6.43 -17.72
N LEU A 76 5.14 6.28 -16.42
CA LEU A 76 3.81 6.06 -15.90
C LEU A 76 3.01 7.37 -15.89
N ASP A 77 1.73 7.27 -16.20
CA ASP A 77 0.75 8.33 -16.05
C ASP A 77 -0.45 7.76 -15.30
N TRP A 78 -0.58 8.16 -14.03
CA TRP A 78 -1.66 7.76 -13.14
C TRP A 78 -1.89 6.24 -13.04
N PRO A 79 -0.84 5.44 -12.72
CA PRO A 79 -0.95 3.99 -12.60
C PRO A 79 -1.96 3.62 -11.53
N ARG A 80 -2.75 2.56 -11.74
CA ARG A 80 -3.81 2.16 -10.80
C ARG A 80 -3.66 0.75 -10.25
N ASP A 81 -2.72 0.00 -10.81
CA ASP A 81 -2.54 -1.41 -10.54
C ASP A 81 -1.11 -1.84 -10.87
N ALA A 82 -0.61 -2.87 -10.19
CA ALA A 82 0.63 -3.55 -10.47
C ALA A 82 0.63 -4.94 -9.82
N ASP A 83 0.89 -5.97 -10.62
CA ASP A 83 1.00 -7.35 -10.18
C ASP A 83 2.43 -7.86 -10.39
N GLU A 84 2.90 -8.72 -9.49
CA GLU A 84 4.15 -9.47 -9.68
C GLU A 84 3.97 -10.57 -10.74
N LEU A 85 4.87 -10.62 -11.72
CA LEU A 85 4.91 -11.70 -12.69
C LEU A 85 5.66 -12.92 -12.13
N PRO A 86 5.41 -14.14 -12.64
CA PRO A 86 6.03 -15.36 -12.11
C PRO A 86 7.57 -15.38 -12.13
N ASN A 87 8.19 -14.52 -12.94
CA ASN A 87 9.63 -14.43 -13.10
C ASN A 87 10.26 -13.22 -12.36
N GLY A 88 9.46 -12.46 -11.60
CA GLY A 88 9.85 -11.11 -11.16
C GLY A 88 10.16 -10.20 -12.34
#